data_AF-A0A895XNG3-F1
#
_entry.id   AF-A0A895XNG3-F1
#
_cell.length_a   1.000
_cell.length_b   1.000
_cell.length_c   1.000
_cell.angle_alpha   90.00
_cell.angle_beta   90.00
_cell.angle_gamma   90.00
#
_symmetry.space_group_name_H-M   'P 1'
#
loop_
_entity.id
_entity.type
_entity.pdbx_description
1 polymer ?
#
loop_
_entity_poly.entity_id
_entity_poly.type
_entity_poly.pdbx_seq_one_letter_code
_entity_poly.pdbx_strand_id
1 'polypeptide(L)'
;MSEDNAPAYACLEDWVSQWLSPTINHRLGDQSQPGECWCEQWWDHAEALNRIYALWQEWEVARATSQMSTWWIYHFESHWRALTGEDGPFRECHPALHGESSKHIPDKALPCQPMPPETMAALPEGIPPHQDNPL
;
A
#
# COMPACT_ATOMS: atom_id res chain seq x y z
N MET A 1 -10.14 33.27 -1.88
CA MET A 1 -10.57 31.96 -1.34
C MET A 1 -9.69 30.94 -2.02
N SER A 2 -8.76 30.30 -1.36
CA SER A 2 -9.07 29.33 -0.30
C SER A 2 -8.02 29.32 0.80
N GLU A 3 -8.50 29.52 2.02
CA GLU A 3 -7.86 29.07 3.26
C GLU A 3 -7.83 27.53 3.27
N ASP A 4 -6.75 26.99 3.83
CA ASP A 4 -6.58 25.64 4.37
C ASP A 4 -6.96 24.44 3.48
N ASN A 5 -6.03 24.01 2.61
CA ASN A 5 -5.99 22.61 2.15
C ASN A 5 -5.16 21.75 3.13
N ALA A 6 -5.47 21.86 4.42
CA ALA A 6 -4.92 20.94 5.40
C ALA A 6 -5.45 19.51 5.10
N PRO A 7 -4.63 18.47 5.31
CA PRO A 7 -5.08 17.09 5.27
C PRO A 7 -6.31 16.91 6.18
N ALA A 8 -7.29 16.12 5.77
CA ALA A 8 -8.44 15.84 6.63
C ALA A 8 -8.06 14.97 7.83
N TYR A 9 -7.00 14.19 7.71
CA TYR A 9 -6.43 13.36 8.76
C TYR A 9 -4.98 13.77 9.03
N ALA A 10 -4.55 13.75 10.29
CA ALA A 10 -3.21 14.24 10.65
C ALA A 10 -2.09 13.34 10.12
N CYS A 11 -2.36 12.04 9.96
CA CYS A 11 -1.44 11.08 9.40
C CYS A 11 -2.15 9.90 8.70
N LEU A 12 -1.37 9.03 8.07
CA LEU A 12 -1.87 7.82 7.41
C LEU A 12 -2.63 6.91 8.36
N GLU A 13 -2.11 6.70 9.58
CA GLU A 13 -2.73 5.81 10.58
C GLU A 13 -4.13 6.29 10.97
N ASP A 14 -4.31 7.60 11.15
CA ASP A 14 -5.61 8.21 11.43
C ASP A 14 -6.59 7.97 10.27
N TRP A 15 -6.14 8.19 9.03
CA TRP A 15 -6.99 7.94 7.86
C TRP A 15 -7.39 6.46 7.74
N VAL A 16 -6.45 5.53 7.98
CA VAL A 16 -6.75 4.09 7.91
C VAL A 16 -7.73 3.68 9.00
N SER A 17 -7.46 4.05 10.25
CA SER A 17 -8.25 3.62 11.41
C SER A 17 -9.62 4.30 11.49
N GLN A 18 -9.73 5.55 11.08
CA GLN A 18 -10.96 6.34 11.23
C GLN A 18 -11.80 6.41 9.95
N TRP A 19 -11.22 6.14 8.78
CA TRP A 19 -11.94 6.19 7.50
C TRP A 19 -11.87 4.90 6.71
N LEU A 20 -10.68 4.44 6.30
CA LEU A 20 -10.56 3.30 5.39
C LEU A 20 -11.15 2.03 5.98
N SER A 21 -10.63 1.58 7.12
CA SER A 21 -11.04 0.32 7.77
C SER A 21 -12.55 0.25 8.09
N PRO A 22 -13.19 1.29 8.67
CA PRO A 22 -14.63 1.25 8.91
C PRO A 22 -15.49 1.42 7.63
N THR A 23 -14.93 1.99 6.55
CA THR A 23 -15.66 2.18 5.28
C THR A 23 -15.68 0.91 4.43
N ILE A 24 -14.58 0.17 4.39
CA ILE A 24 -14.47 -1.03 3.54
C ILE A 24 -15.14 -2.23 4.22
N ASN A 25 -16.18 -2.76 3.58
CA ASN A 25 -16.97 -3.89 4.07
C ASN A 25 -16.85 -5.12 3.15
N HIS A 26 -15.68 -5.30 2.53
CA HIS A 26 -15.42 -6.46 1.69
C HIS A 26 -15.38 -7.74 2.53
N ARG A 27 -15.85 -8.84 1.94
CA ARG A 27 -15.78 -10.15 2.59
C ARG A 27 -14.34 -10.64 2.55
N LEU A 28 -13.74 -10.77 3.72
CA LEU A 28 -12.44 -11.42 3.87
C LEU A 28 -12.60 -12.95 3.90
N GLY A 29 -11.58 -13.65 3.43
CA GLY A 29 -11.47 -15.10 3.50
C GLY A 29 -11.34 -15.58 4.95
N ASP A 30 -11.84 -16.80 5.18
CA ASP A 30 -11.73 -17.49 6.46
C ASP A 30 -11.20 -18.92 6.24
N GLN A 31 -11.22 -19.75 7.28
CA GLN A 31 -10.72 -21.13 7.20
C GLN A 31 -11.56 -22.03 6.28
N SER A 32 -12.85 -21.73 6.14
CA SER A 32 -13.81 -22.51 5.36
C SER A 32 -13.89 -22.07 3.90
N GLN A 33 -13.63 -20.79 3.63
CA GLN A 33 -13.64 -20.20 2.29
C GLN A 33 -12.43 -19.26 2.15
N PRO A 34 -11.36 -19.70 1.45
CA PRO A 34 -10.24 -18.81 1.15
C PRO A 34 -10.70 -17.65 0.27
N GLY A 35 -10.08 -16.49 0.45
CA GLY A 35 -10.46 -15.28 -0.26
C GLY A 35 -9.56 -14.11 0.10
N GLU A 36 -10.10 -12.90 0.00
CA GLU A 36 -9.36 -11.67 0.30
C GLU A 36 -8.78 -11.69 1.72
N CYS A 37 -7.49 -11.36 1.87
CA CYS A 37 -6.83 -11.30 3.16
C CYS A 37 -6.53 -9.85 3.55
N TRP A 38 -6.77 -9.50 4.82
CA TRP A 38 -6.33 -8.24 5.40
C TRP A 38 -5.47 -8.53 6.64
N CYS A 39 -4.28 -7.92 6.73
CA CYS A 39 -3.45 -8.02 7.93
C CYS A 39 -3.71 -6.82 8.85
N GLU A 40 -3.98 -7.06 10.13
CA GLU A 40 -4.15 -6.00 11.13
C GLU A 40 -2.87 -5.15 11.29
N GLN A 41 -1.70 -5.78 11.15
CA GLN A 41 -0.39 -5.13 11.16
C GLN A 41 0.03 -4.73 9.73
N TRP A 42 -0.89 -4.14 8.96
CA TRP A 42 -0.68 -3.77 7.56
C TRP A 42 0.57 -2.91 7.32
N TRP A 43 0.98 -2.11 8.31
CA TRP A 43 2.15 -1.24 8.23
C TRP A 43 3.49 -1.99 8.22
N ASP A 44 3.53 -3.24 8.69
CA ASP A 44 4.76 -4.07 8.71
C ASP A 44 4.99 -4.83 7.40
N HIS A 45 4.11 -4.62 6.41
CA HIS A 45 4.26 -5.08 5.05
C HIS A 45 4.68 -3.90 4.17
N ALA A 46 5.94 -3.86 3.72
CA ALA A 46 6.49 -2.70 3.02
C ALA A 46 5.72 -2.34 1.74
N GLU A 47 5.31 -3.34 0.96
CA GLU A 47 4.47 -3.12 -0.22
C GLU A 47 3.11 -2.53 0.18
N ALA A 48 2.49 -3.06 1.24
CA ALA A 48 1.18 -2.60 1.67
C ALA A 48 1.22 -1.16 2.20
N LEU A 49 2.21 -0.83 3.03
CA LEU A 49 2.42 0.52 3.56
C LEU A 49 2.49 1.55 2.43
N ASN A 50 3.28 1.28 1.37
CA ASN A 50 3.43 2.20 0.25
C ASN A 50 2.14 2.33 -0.59
N ARG A 51 1.42 1.22 -0.81
CA ARG A 51 0.14 1.25 -1.56
C ARG A 51 -0.96 1.99 -0.78
N ILE A 52 -1.07 1.76 0.52
CA ILE A 52 -2.06 2.41 1.38
C ILE A 52 -1.73 3.90 1.53
N TYR A 53 -0.44 4.27 1.61
CA TYR A 53 -0.02 5.67 1.57
C TYR A 53 -0.42 6.38 0.28
N ALA A 54 -0.19 5.75 -0.88
CA ALA A 54 -0.62 6.30 -2.17
C ALA A 54 -2.14 6.46 -2.25
N LEU A 55 -2.91 5.50 -1.72
CA LEU A 55 -4.36 5.61 -1.63
C LEU A 55 -4.81 6.81 -0.80
N TRP A 56 -4.17 7.06 0.34
CA TRP A 56 -4.48 8.22 1.18
C TRP A 56 -4.19 9.54 0.46
N GLN A 57 -3.04 9.65 -0.21
CA GLN A 57 -2.67 10.85 -0.96
C GLN A 57 -3.71 11.18 -2.04
N GLU A 58 -4.09 10.19 -2.84
CA GLU A 58 -5.10 10.39 -3.89
C GLU A 58 -6.51 10.59 -3.32
N TRP A 59 -6.79 10.05 -2.12
CA TRP A 59 -8.05 10.29 -1.43
C TRP A 59 -8.18 11.76 -1.00
N GLU A 60 -7.11 12.36 -0.47
CA GLU A 60 -7.08 13.78 -0.11
C GLU A 60 -7.28 14.67 -1.35
N VAL A 61 -6.61 14.34 -2.47
CA VAL A 61 -6.81 15.03 -3.75
C VAL A 61 -8.26 14.90 -4.21
N ALA A 62 -8.83 13.71 -4.16
CA ALA A 62 -10.19 13.44 -4.60
C ALA A 62 -11.24 14.16 -3.73
N ARG A 63 -11.00 14.26 -2.41
CA ARG A 63 -11.83 15.05 -1.49
C ARG A 63 -11.79 16.53 -1.83
N ALA A 64 -10.59 17.10 -2.04
CA ALA A 64 -10.42 18.51 -2.35
C ALA A 64 -10.98 18.90 -3.73
N THR A 65 -11.00 17.96 -4.69
CA THR A 65 -11.40 18.20 -6.08
C THR A 65 -12.77 17.66 -6.45
N SER A 66 -13.52 17.11 -5.48
CA SER A 66 -14.82 16.43 -5.71
C SER A 66 -14.74 15.26 -6.71
N GLN A 67 -13.62 14.55 -6.76
CA GLN A 67 -13.36 13.43 -7.69
C GLN A 67 -13.43 12.05 -7.00
N MET A 68 -14.18 11.93 -5.90
CA MET A 68 -14.23 10.70 -5.10
C MET A 68 -14.67 9.47 -5.90
N SER A 69 -15.59 9.62 -6.86
CA SER A 69 -15.99 8.51 -7.74
C SER A 69 -14.83 7.99 -8.59
N THR A 70 -13.96 8.88 -9.09
CA THR A 70 -12.75 8.51 -9.84
C THR A 70 -11.77 7.79 -8.92
N TRP A 71 -11.61 8.26 -7.67
CA TRP A 71 -10.75 7.60 -6.69
C TRP A 71 -11.16 6.17 -6.41
N TRP A 72 -12.46 5.91 -6.21
CA TRP A 72 -12.97 4.55 -6.02
C TRP A 72 -12.63 3.63 -7.18
N ILE A 73 -12.90 4.08 -8.41
CA ILE A 73 -12.79 3.24 -9.61
C ILE A 73 -11.33 2.99 -10.00
N TYR A 74 -10.50 4.04 -9.97
CA TYR A 74 -9.15 3.99 -10.57
C TYR A 74 -8.04 3.78 -9.54
N HIS A 75 -8.22 4.25 -8.31
CA HIS A 75 -7.21 4.11 -7.26
C HIS A 75 -7.57 2.97 -6.32
N PHE A 76 -8.69 3.07 -5.60
CA PHE A 76 -9.05 2.11 -4.56
C PHE A 76 -9.13 0.67 -5.08
N GLU A 77 -9.97 0.40 -6.08
CA GLU A 77 -10.23 -0.97 -6.58
C GLU A 77 -8.95 -1.71 -7.01
N SER A 78 -8.04 -1.02 -7.70
CA SER A 78 -6.79 -1.60 -8.18
C SER A 78 -5.83 -1.92 -7.03
N HIS A 79 -5.68 -1.01 -6.07
CA HIS A 79 -4.82 -1.23 -4.90
C HIS A 79 -5.43 -2.27 -3.95
N TRP A 80 -6.74 -2.26 -3.73
CA TRP A 80 -7.42 -3.22 -2.88
C TRP A 80 -7.18 -4.66 -3.36
N ARG A 81 -7.45 -4.95 -4.64
CA ARG A 81 -7.21 -6.28 -5.23
C ARG A 81 -5.75 -6.74 -5.09
N ALA A 82 -4.80 -5.82 -5.27
CA ALA A 82 -3.38 -6.14 -5.15
C ALA A 82 -2.95 -6.37 -3.68
N LEU A 83 -3.57 -5.67 -2.74
CA LEU A 83 -3.30 -5.80 -1.30
C LEU A 83 -3.86 -7.12 -0.76
N THR A 84 -5.12 -7.40 -1.08
CA THR A 84 -5.90 -8.45 -0.42
C THR A 84 -6.02 -9.74 -1.23
N GLY A 85 -5.64 -9.74 -2.51
CA GLY A 85 -5.65 -10.93 -3.34
C GLY A 85 -4.71 -12.04 -2.86
N GLU A 86 -4.88 -13.23 -3.43
CA GLU A 86 -4.13 -14.44 -3.05
C GLU A 86 -2.60 -14.32 -3.20
N ASP A 87 -2.15 -13.48 -4.14
CA ASP A 87 -0.71 -13.19 -4.36
C ASP A 87 -0.24 -11.91 -3.64
N GLY A 88 -1.13 -11.24 -2.92
CA GLY A 88 -0.87 -9.97 -2.26
C GLY A 88 0.13 -10.07 -1.09
N PRO A 89 0.57 -8.91 -0.57
CA PRO A 89 1.48 -8.86 0.60
C PRO A 89 0.87 -9.51 1.84
N PHE A 90 -0.45 -9.56 1.96
CA PHE A 90 -1.12 -10.14 3.13
C PHE A 90 -1.34 -11.65 3.05
N ARG A 91 -0.98 -12.32 1.94
CA ARG A 91 -1.36 -13.72 1.70
C ARG A 91 -0.92 -14.69 2.80
N GLU A 92 0.28 -14.48 3.36
CA GLU A 92 0.83 -15.36 4.40
C GLU A 92 0.16 -15.14 5.75
N CYS A 93 -0.59 -14.05 5.91
CA CYS A 93 -1.34 -13.72 7.12
C CYS A 93 -2.75 -14.33 7.14
N HIS A 94 -3.16 -15.04 6.08
CA HIS A 94 -4.53 -15.55 5.93
C HIS A 94 -4.89 -16.59 7.02
N PRO A 95 -6.10 -16.53 7.62
CA PRO A 95 -6.50 -17.41 8.72
C PRO A 95 -6.40 -18.91 8.40
N ALA A 96 -6.74 -19.29 7.16
CA ALA A 96 -6.67 -20.69 6.69
C ALA A 96 -5.25 -21.29 6.74
N LEU A 97 -4.19 -20.49 6.75
CA LEU A 97 -2.81 -20.98 6.85
C LEU A 97 -2.40 -21.32 8.30
N HIS A 98 -3.09 -20.75 9.30
CA HIS A 98 -2.65 -20.78 10.71
C HIS A 98 -3.66 -21.39 11.68
N GLY A 99 -4.82 -21.85 11.19
CA GLY A 99 -5.70 -22.79 11.89
C GLY A 99 -6.69 -22.21 12.89
N GLU A 100 -6.45 -21.06 13.54
CA GLU A 100 -7.41 -20.48 14.52
C GLU A 100 -7.38 -18.94 14.65
N SER A 101 -6.31 -18.27 14.21
CA SER A 101 -6.22 -16.80 14.15
C SER A 101 -5.30 -16.38 12.99
N SER A 102 -5.62 -15.28 12.31
CA SER A 102 -4.66 -14.64 11.40
C SER A 102 -3.41 -14.31 12.21
N LYS A 103 -2.28 -14.91 11.82
CA LYS A 103 -0.98 -14.56 12.38
C LYS A 103 -0.30 -13.61 11.41
N HIS A 104 0.16 -12.49 11.92
CA HIS A 104 1.03 -11.60 11.16
C HIS A 104 2.34 -12.31 10.83
N ILE A 105 2.71 -12.30 9.54
CA ILE A 105 3.95 -12.82 9.01
C ILE A 105 4.59 -11.70 8.18
N PRO A 106 5.71 -11.09 8.64
CA PRO A 106 6.36 -10.01 7.90
C PRO A 106 6.80 -10.45 6.49
N ASP A 107 6.76 -9.51 5.55
CA ASP A 107 7.17 -9.77 4.17
C ASP A 107 8.65 -10.13 4.09
N LYS A 108 8.95 -11.15 3.28
CA LYS A 108 10.33 -11.42 2.86
C LYS A 108 10.67 -10.54 1.66
N ALA A 109 11.76 -9.78 1.77
CA ALA A 109 12.29 -9.01 0.64
C ALA A 109 12.52 -9.93 -0.58
N LEU A 110 12.22 -9.39 -1.77
CA LEU A 110 12.49 -10.10 -3.01
C LEU A 110 13.99 -10.44 -3.11
N PRO A 111 14.36 -11.64 -3.58
CA PRO A 111 15.76 -11.98 -3.82
C PRO A 111 16.38 -10.95 -4.76
N CYS A 112 17.37 -10.22 -4.28
CA CYS A 112 18.10 -9.21 -5.03
C CYS A 112 19.59 -9.48 -4.89
N GLN A 113 20.26 -9.72 -6.01
CA GLN A 113 21.72 -9.80 -6.06
C GLN A 113 22.26 -8.44 -6.55
N PRO A 114 23.44 -8.02 -6.08
CA PRO A 114 24.04 -6.78 -6.57
C PRO A 114 24.26 -6.85 -8.08
N MET A 115 24.01 -5.75 -8.78
CA MET A 115 24.33 -5.62 -10.19
C MET A 115 25.86 -5.71 -10.38
N PRO A 116 26.38 -6.57 -11.27
CA PRO A 116 27.81 -6.60 -11.56
C PRO A 116 28.31 -5.24 -12.07
N PRO A 117 29.47 -4.73 -11.63
CA PRO A 117 29.97 -3.40 -12.01
C PRO A 117 30.09 -3.20 -13.53
N GLU A 118 30.48 -4.23 -14.27
CA GLU A 118 30.57 -4.21 -15.73
C GLU A 118 29.19 -4.08 -16.39
N THR A 119 28.15 -4.62 -15.77
CA THR A 119 26.76 -4.45 -16.25
C THR A 119 26.29 -3.02 -16.01
N MET A 120 26.60 -2.45 -14.84
CA MET A 120 26.27 -1.07 -14.50
C MET A 120 26.99 -0.06 -15.42
N ALA A 121 28.26 -0.28 -15.72
CA ALA A 121 29.06 0.57 -16.62
C ALA A 121 28.63 0.48 -18.10
N ALA A 122 27.93 -0.58 -18.49
CA ALA A 122 27.41 -0.76 -19.84
C ALA A 122 26.04 -0.09 -20.06
N LEU A 123 25.41 0.44 -19.01
CA LEU A 123 24.17 1.20 -19.14
C LEU A 123 24.45 2.53 -19.84
N PRO A 124 23.66 2.95 -20.84
CA PRO A 124 23.77 4.29 -21.40
C PRO A 124 23.49 5.30 -20.29
N GLU A 125 24.49 6.10 -19.92
CA GLU A 125 24.39 7.05 -18.81
C GLU A 125 23.15 7.95 -18.96
N GLY A 126 22.30 7.91 -17.93
CA GLY A 126 21.12 8.76 -17.81
C GLY A 126 20.84 9.16 -16.36
N ILE A 127 21.84 9.12 -15.49
CA ILE A 127 21.75 9.67 -14.13
C ILE A 127 22.88 10.70 -14.00
N PRO A 128 22.63 12.00 -14.16
CA PRO A 128 23.61 12.98 -13.71
C PRO A 128 23.87 12.70 -12.21
N PRO A 129 25.14 12.71 -11.76
CA PRO A 129 25.43 12.55 -10.35
C PRO A 129 24.57 13.54 -9.58
N HIS A 130 23.89 13.04 -8.55
CA HIS A 130 23.11 13.84 -7.61
C HIS A 130 23.97 15.06 -7.28
N GLN A 131 23.59 16.24 -7.79
CA GLN A 131 24.34 17.44 -7.47
C GLN A 131 24.24 17.57 -5.96
N ASP A 132 25.37 17.45 -5.27
CA ASP A 132 25.51 17.89 -3.90
C ASP A 132 25.00 19.33 -3.88
N ASN A 133 23.83 19.54 -3.29
CA ASN A 133 23.32 20.87 -3.03
C ASN A 133 23.86 21.29 -1.65
N PRO A 134 24.91 22.12 -1.56
CA PRO A 134 25.20 22.79 -0.31
C PRO A 134 24.10 23.82 -0.03
N LEU A 135 23.62 23.78 1.21
CA LEU A 135 22.64 24.66 1.90
C LEU A 135 22.29 25.99 1.20
#